data_AF-A0A7I7WKN2-F1
#
_entry.id   AF-A0A7I7WKN2-F1
#
_cell.length_a   1.000
_cell.length_b   1.000
_cell.length_c   1.000
_cell.angle_alpha   90.00
_cell.angle_beta   90.00
_cell.angle_gamma   90.00
#
_symmetry.space_group_name_H-M   'P 1'
#
loop_
_entity.id
_entity.type
_entity.pdbx_description
1 polymer ?
#
loop_
_entity_poly.entity_id
_entity_poly.type
_entity_poly.pdbx_seq_one_letter_code
_entity_poly.pdbx_strand_id
1 'polypeptide(L)'
;MTAGGRKERSRDHYYWLTAFLAARGAQTTTCRAIAAFITFCGIIPLALAFGSPGASGTWDRWVAVVGGVAAFAMAACWLRSRWPARITSEVCVVVGSLYTAIATLIQGDPVVGLLGSTAFAIVGGFVALFHSMRLLMFMWLVGGATIVVLAVRIAETNPALAVCGALLVALVNAFVVFACRTLLRSINSEAMFDDVEPLTSLLTRDAFAEKVATLMSSRARGDDRYLAVAVVNLDSFSLLQDMAGVVAANRARVAIGQQLRETVRRVAVLAHVAEAEFFIADILTSDDPSPFVERVRATIATSPSRLTASIGVVSTPLSPLAGHPPYDVLDELLGIATTAMRQARREGGNRVKQVLSPALAVLDRPSGGAWESEESA
;
A
#
# COMPACT_ATOMS: atom_id res chain seq x y z
N MET A 1 13.42 11.15 -28.31
CA MET A 1 14.36 10.51 -27.36
C MET A 1 14.77 11.51 -26.30
N THR A 2 14.23 11.40 -25.09
CA THR A 2 14.84 11.87 -23.84
C THR A 2 14.25 11.06 -22.69
N ALA A 3 14.70 9.82 -22.60
CA ALA A 3 14.57 9.00 -21.40
C ALA A 3 15.49 9.63 -20.33
N GLY A 4 14.93 10.52 -19.52
CA GLY A 4 15.65 11.27 -18.49
C GLY A 4 15.32 10.76 -17.09
N GLY A 5 16.00 9.69 -16.67
CA GLY A 5 16.36 9.47 -15.26
C GLY A 5 15.22 9.36 -14.25
N ARG A 6 14.46 8.26 -14.27
CA ARG A 6 13.78 7.77 -13.06
C ARG A 6 14.86 7.21 -12.11
N LYS A 7 15.59 8.11 -11.44
CA LYS A 7 16.52 7.82 -10.35
C LYS A 7 15.79 6.89 -9.38
N GLU A 8 16.31 5.69 -9.17
CA GLU A 8 15.82 4.73 -8.17
C GLU A 8 15.70 5.44 -6.81
N ARG A 9 14.49 5.91 -6.49
CA ARG A 9 14.15 6.35 -5.13
C ARG A 9 14.24 5.10 -4.28
N SER A 10 15.27 5.05 -3.42
CA SER A 10 15.51 4.03 -2.42
C SER A 10 14.19 3.50 -1.86
N ARG A 11 13.96 2.19 -2.06
CA ARG A 11 12.79 1.41 -1.61
C ARG A 11 12.73 1.29 -0.08
N ASP A 12 12.62 2.42 0.62
CA ASP A 12 12.42 2.46 2.07
C ASP A 12 10.94 2.70 2.35
N HIS A 13 10.31 1.76 3.04
CA HIS A 13 8.87 1.78 3.31
C HIS A 13 8.52 2.57 4.58
N TYR A 14 9.49 3.27 5.20
CA TYR A 14 9.34 3.93 6.50
C TYR A 14 8.11 4.84 6.56
N TYR A 15 8.05 5.87 5.72
CA TYR A 15 6.95 6.83 5.76
C TYR A 15 5.61 6.23 5.32
N TRP A 16 5.63 5.33 4.33
CA TRP A 16 4.42 4.65 3.86
C TRP A 16 3.79 3.78 4.95
N LEU A 17 4.57 2.90 5.59
CA LEU A 17 4.07 1.98 6.60
C LEU A 17 3.62 2.73 7.87
N THR A 18 4.30 3.83 8.22
CA THR A 18 3.87 4.69 9.34
C THR A 18 2.56 5.43 9.06
N ALA A 19 2.37 5.94 7.84
CA ALA A 19 1.12 6.57 7.42
C ALA A 19 -0.03 5.55 7.40
N PHE A 20 0.22 4.33 6.95
CA PHE A 20 -0.74 3.22 6.96
C PHE A 20 -1.18 2.85 8.40
N LEU A 21 -0.24 2.73 9.33
CA LEU A 21 -0.53 2.46 10.74
C LEU A 21 -1.30 3.62 11.40
N ALA A 22 -1.00 4.86 11.02
CA ALA A 22 -1.72 6.04 11.51
C ALA A 22 -3.17 6.06 11.00
N ALA A 23 -3.39 5.80 9.71
CA ALA A 23 -4.72 5.75 9.10
C ALA A 23 -5.64 4.70 9.74
N ARG A 24 -5.07 3.58 10.22
CA ARG A 24 -5.81 2.51 10.92
C ARG A 24 -5.88 2.67 12.44
N GLY A 25 -5.37 3.78 13.00
CA GLY A 25 -5.33 4.00 14.45
C GLY A 25 -4.41 3.05 15.23
N ALA A 26 -3.58 2.26 14.55
CA ALA A 26 -2.69 1.27 15.14
C ALA A 26 -1.33 1.85 15.57
N GLN A 27 -1.02 3.08 15.17
CA GLN A 27 0.27 3.74 15.39
C GLN A 27 0.75 3.71 16.85
N THR A 28 -0.11 4.06 17.80
CA THR A 28 0.24 4.12 19.24
C THR A 28 0.51 2.72 19.81
N THR A 29 -0.29 1.73 19.41
CA THR A 29 -0.10 0.33 19.80
C THR A 29 1.22 -0.22 19.27
N THR A 30 1.55 0.03 17.99
CA THR A 30 2.81 -0.41 17.40
C THR A 30 4.02 0.28 18.04
N CYS A 31 3.96 1.58 18.30
CA CYS A 31 4.99 2.31 19.04
C CYS A 31 5.26 1.71 20.43
N ARG A 32 4.20 1.40 21.19
CA ARG A 32 4.31 0.77 22.52
C ARG A 32 4.90 -0.63 22.44
N ALA A 33 4.51 -1.43 21.44
CA ALA A 33 5.10 -2.74 21.22
C ALA A 33 6.61 -2.66 20.93
N ILE A 34 7.02 -1.75 20.03
CA ILE A 34 8.45 -1.52 19.72
C ILE A 34 9.22 -1.07 20.97
N ALA A 35 8.67 -0.13 21.75
CA ALA A 35 9.26 0.32 23.00
C ALA A 35 9.44 -0.85 24.00
N ALA A 36 8.45 -1.74 24.10
CA ALA A 36 8.51 -2.92 24.96
C ALA A 36 9.61 -3.90 24.51
N PHE A 37 9.74 -4.17 23.21
CA PHE A 37 10.81 -5.02 22.67
C PHE A 37 12.20 -4.43 22.92
N ILE A 38 12.40 -3.13 22.68
CA ILE A 38 13.68 -2.45 22.97
C ILE A 38 14.01 -2.55 24.46
N THR A 39 13.01 -2.34 25.33
CA THR A 39 13.16 -2.45 26.78
C THR A 39 13.58 -3.86 27.19
N PHE A 40 12.92 -4.89 26.66
CA PHE A 40 13.24 -6.29 26.94
C PHE A 40 14.66 -6.66 26.49
N CYS A 41 15.07 -6.22 25.30
CA CYS A 41 16.44 -6.41 24.81
C CYS A 41 17.49 -5.69 25.69
N GLY A 42 17.13 -4.59 26.35
CA GLY A 42 17.97 -3.90 27.33
C GLY A 42 18.07 -4.62 28.68
N ILE A 43 16.97 -5.23 29.13
CA ILE A 43 16.88 -5.92 30.43
C ILE A 43 17.65 -7.24 30.42
N ILE A 44 17.63 -8.02 29.33
CA ILE A 44 18.26 -9.35 29.30
C ILE A 44 19.77 -9.28 29.65
N PRO A 45 20.61 -8.45 29.01
CA PRO A 45 22.04 -8.38 29.35
C PRO A 45 22.29 -7.86 30.78
N LEU A 46 21.43 -6.97 31.30
CA LEU A 46 21.48 -6.53 32.69
C LEU A 46 21.20 -7.69 33.66
N ALA A 47 20.13 -8.45 33.40
CA ALA A 47 19.77 -9.60 34.22
C ALA A 47 20.89 -10.66 34.22
N LEU A 48 21.52 -10.91 33.07
CA LEU A 48 22.68 -11.81 32.97
C LEU A 48 23.91 -11.27 33.71
N ALA A 49 24.19 -9.97 33.61
CA ALA A 49 25.35 -9.36 34.26
C ALA A 49 25.27 -9.35 35.80
N PHE A 50 24.05 -9.22 36.36
CA PHE A 50 23.83 -9.13 37.81
C PHE A 50 23.23 -10.39 38.46
N GLY A 51 22.70 -11.33 37.66
CA GLY A 51 21.97 -12.51 38.15
C GLY A 51 22.83 -13.67 38.63
N SER A 52 24.11 -13.73 38.26
CA SER A 52 25.03 -14.78 38.72
C SER A 52 26.24 -14.17 39.45
N PRO A 53 26.31 -14.25 40.79
CA PRO A 53 27.45 -13.77 41.57
C PRO A 53 28.73 -14.53 41.17
N GLY A 54 29.63 -13.86 40.44
CA GLY A 54 30.95 -14.41 40.06
C GLY A 54 31.16 -14.67 38.56
N ALA A 55 30.12 -14.57 37.73
CA ALA A 55 30.20 -14.88 36.30
C ALA A 55 30.60 -13.70 35.40
N SER A 56 30.62 -12.46 35.92
CA SER A 56 30.82 -11.23 35.14
C SER A 56 31.87 -10.32 35.77
N GLY A 57 32.83 -9.85 34.96
CA GLY A 57 33.82 -8.85 35.37
C GLY A 57 33.19 -7.47 35.61
N THR A 58 33.94 -6.59 36.28
CA THR A 58 33.49 -5.19 36.50
C THR A 58 33.23 -4.47 35.17
N TRP A 59 34.05 -4.74 34.15
CA TRP A 59 33.88 -4.21 32.80
C TRP A 59 32.56 -4.66 32.15
N ASP A 60 32.22 -5.94 32.23
CA ASP A 60 31.03 -6.53 31.60
C ASP A 60 29.74 -5.91 32.17
N ARG A 61 29.73 -5.67 33.48
CA ARG A 61 28.64 -4.97 34.18
C ARG A 61 28.50 -3.53 33.71
N TRP A 62 29.60 -2.81 33.53
CA TRP A 62 29.57 -1.43 33.01
C TRP A 62 29.00 -1.38 31.60
N VAL A 63 29.42 -2.30 30.72
CA VAL A 63 28.90 -2.36 29.35
C VAL A 63 27.41 -2.67 29.33
N ALA A 64 26.95 -3.62 30.17
CA ALA A 64 25.52 -3.93 30.31
C ALA A 64 24.71 -2.73 30.83
N VAL A 65 25.24 -1.97 31.80
CA VAL A 65 24.60 -0.76 32.32
C VAL A 65 24.50 0.33 31.25
N VAL A 66 25.60 0.66 30.57
CA VAL A 66 25.62 1.71 29.55
C VAL A 66 24.66 1.36 28.41
N GLY A 67 24.68 0.13 27.92
CA GLY A 67 23.80 -0.30 26.85
C GLY A 67 22.34 -0.47 27.28
N GLY A 68 22.09 -0.87 28.53
CA GLY A 68 20.76 -0.84 29.14
C GLY A 68 20.19 0.57 29.18
N VAL A 69 20.96 1.55 29.67
CA VAL A 69 20.56 2.98 29.68
C VAL A 69 20.28 3.48 28.27
N ALA A 70 21.12 3.14 27.29
CA ALA A 70 20.87 3.48 25.89
C ALA A 70 19.57 2.85 25.36
N ALA A 71 19.30 1.58 25.68
CA ALA A 71 18.06 0.91 25.31
C ALA A 71 16.82 1.58 25.93
N PHE A 72 16.86 1.93 27.22
CA PHE A 72 15.76 2.66 27.87
C PHE A 72 15.55 4.05 27.27
N ALA A 73 16.62 4.79 26.97
CA ALA A 73 16.54 6.09 26.31
C ALA A 73 15.92 5.98 24.90
N MET A 74 16.30 4.95 24.14
CA MET A 74 15.69 4.64 22.86
C MET A 74 14.20 4.29 23.03
N ALA A 75 13.84 3.39 23.95
CA ALA A 75 12.46 3.01 24.22
C ALA A 75 11.58 4.21 24.61
N ALA A 76 12.11 5.14 25.42
CA ALA A 76 11.41 6.38 25.76
C ALA A 76 11.12 7.26 24.54
N CYS A 77 11.99 7.23 23.51
CA CYS A 77 11.72 7.92 22.26
C CYS A 77 10.50 7.36 21.51
N TRP A 78 10.25 6.06 21.64
CA TRP A 78 9.10 5.37 21.02
C TRP A 78 7.80 5.50 21.83
N LEU A 79 7.87 5.87 23.11
CA LEU A 79 6.67 6.12 23.95
C LEU A 79 6.02 7.49 23.71
N ARG A 80 6.65 8.37 22.92
CA ARG A 80 6.10 9.69 22.59
C ARG A 80 4.85 9.55 21.71
N SER A 81 3.94 10.52 21.82
CA SER A 81 2.68 10.56 21.02
C SER A 81 2.89 10.70 19.52
N ARG A 82 4.12 10.99 19.06
CA ARG A 82 4.48 11.13 17.66
C ARG A 82 5.51 10.06 17.29
N TRP A 83 5.35 9.48 16.10
CA TRP A 83 6.29 8.49 15.59
C TRP A 83 7.69 9.10 15.42
N PRO A 84 8.78 8.38 15.78
CA PRO A 84 10.14 8.91 15.65
C PRO A 84 10.49 9.31 14.21
N ALA A 85 11.31 10.35 14.05
CA ALA A 85 11.86 10.69 12.74
C ALA A 85 12.71 9.54 12.20
N ARG A 86 12.81 9.43 10.87
CA ARG A 86 13.56 8.37 10.18
C ARG A 86 14.98 8.23 10.71
N ILE A 87 15.71 9.35 10.82
CA ILE A 87 17.10 9.38 11.30
C ILE A 87 17.19 8.82 12.73
N THR A 88 16.25 9.18 13.61
CA THR A 88 16.21 8.65 14.99
C THR A 88 16.03 7.13 14.99
N SER A 89 15.18 6.60 14.12
CA SER A 89 14.97 5.15 14.01
C SER A 89 16.19 4.43 13.41
N GLU A 90 16.84 5.00 12.39
CA GLU A 90 18.08 4.45 11.82
C GLU A 90 19.21 4.40 12.87
N VAL A 91 19.38 5.47 13.65
CA VAL A 91 20.34 5.51 14.76
C VAL A 91 20.01 4.44 15.81
N CYS A 92 18.73 4.24 16.15
CA CYS A 92 18.34 3.18 17.08
C CYS A 92 18.73 1.79 16.58
N VAL A 93 18.60 1.53 15.27
CA VAL A 93 19.00 0.25 14.67
C VAL A 93 20.51 0.07 14.72
N VAL A 94 21.29 1.11 14.38
CA VAL A 94 22.76 1.03 14.40
C VAL A 94 23.27 0.79 15.82
N VAL A 95 22.84 1.63 16.78
CA VAL A 95 23.25 1.52 18.18
C VAL A 95 22.77 0.20 18.78
N GLY A 96 21.53 -0.20 18.52
CA GLY A 96 20.98 -1.48 18.97
C GLY A 96 21.75 -2.67 18.44
N SER A 97 22.09 -2.69 17.14
CA SER A 97 22.85 -3.79 16.52
C SER A 97 24.25 -3.93 17.11
N LEU A 98 24.95 -2.80 17.31
CA LEU A 98 26.28 -2.79 17.93
C LEU A 98 26.21 -3.23 19.39
N TYR A 99 25.22 -2.75 20.15
CA TYR A 99 25.02 -3.16 21.52
C TYR A 99 24.72 -4.65 21.63
N THR A 100 23.84 -5.21 20.80
CA THR A 100 23.56 -6.65 20.77
C THR A 100 24.81 -7.47 20.47
N ALA A 101 25.64 -7.05 19.51
CA ALA A 101 26.92 -7.71 19.24
C ALA A 101 27.84 -7.70 20.47
N ILE A 102 28.04 -6.53 21.08
CA ILE A 102 28.91 -6.39 22.25
C ILE A 102 28.38 -7.21 23.44
N ALA A 103 27.08 -7.11 23.73
CA ALA A 103 26.45 -7.81 24.84
C ALA A 103 26.54 -9.34 24.72
N THR A 104 26.49 -9.88 23.49
CA THR A 104 26.62 -11.31 23.24
C THR A 104 28.07 -11.79 23.27
N LEU A 105 29.01 -10.99 22.76
CA LEU A 105 30.45 -11.33 22.75
C LEU A 105 31.09 -11.32 24.14
N ILE A 106 30.61 -10.45 25.03
CA ILE A 106 31.12 -10.32 26.40
C ILE A 106 30.68 -11.49 27.29
N GLN A 107 29.71 -12.30 26.87
CA GLN A 107 29.28 -13.45 27.67
C GLN A 107 30.45 -14.41 27.92
N GLY A 108 30.63 -14.76 29.19
CA GLY A 108 31.66 -15.70 29.62
C GLY A 108 31.48 -17.08 28.97
N ASP A 109 30.24 -17.56 28.95
CA ASP A 109 29.84 -18.74 28.18
C ASP A 109 29.47 -18.34 26.73
N PRO A 110 30.25 -18.77 25.73
CA PRO A 110 29.99 -18.43 24.33
C PRO A 110 28.68 -19.04 23.80
N VAL A 111 28.15 -20.11 24.43
CA VAL A 111 26.83 -20.68 24.07
C VAL A 111 25.72 -19.70 24.44
N VAL A 112 25.79 -19.05 25.60
CA VAL A 112 24.84 -18.00 26.01
C VAL A 112 24.91 -16.80 25.05
N GLY A 113 26.12 -16.41 24.64
CA GLY A 113 26.31 -15.38 23.62
C GLY A 113 25.66 -15.76 22.27
N LEU A 114 25.82 -17.02 21.86
CA LEU A 114 25.25 -17.51 20.60
C LEU A 114 23.72 -17.53 20.64
N LEU A 115 23.11 -17.97 21.76
CA LEU A 115 21.66 -17.87 21.98
C LEU A 115 21.19 -16.42 21.97
N GLY A 116 21.92 -15.51 22.61
CA GLY A 116 21.60 -14.08 22.61
C GLY A 116 21.67 -13.43 21.22
N SER A 117 22.44 -13.99 20.29
CA SER A 117 22.53 -13.52 18.90
C SER A 117 21.22 -13.73 18.11
N THR A 118 20.24 -14.46 18.66
CA THR A 118 18.88 -14.50 18.11
C THR A 118 18.13 -13.17 18.22
N ALA A 119 18.57 -12.25 19.09
CA ALA A 119 18.00 -10.90 19.18
C ALA A 119 18.17 -10.10 17.88
N PHE A 120 19.15 -10.46 17.04
CA PHE A 120 19.27 -9.93 15.69
C PHE A 120 18.03 -10.23 14.83
N ALA A 121 17.28 -11.32 15.05
CA ALA A 121 16.05 -11.58 14.31
C ALA A 121 15.01 -10.46 14.50
N ILE A 122 14.88 -9.94 15.72
CA ILE A 122 13.94 -8.86 16.05
C ILE A 122 14.34 -7.57 15.33
N VAL A 123 15.62 -7.20 15.43
CA VAL A 123 16.16 -6.01 14.74
C VAL A 123 16.05 -6.16 13.22
N GLY A 124 16.37 -7.35 12.71
CA GLY A 124 16.31 -7.69 11.30
C GLY A 124 14.90 -7.63 10.74
N GLY A 125 13.91 -8.17 11.46
CA GLY A 125 12.49 -8.05 11.12
C GLY A 125 12.02 -6.60 11.08
N PHE A 126 12.40 -5.80 12.08
CA PHE A 126 12.09 -4.37 12.08
C PHE A 126 12.72 -3.62 10.89
N VAL A 127 14.01 -3.85 10.61
CA VAL A 127 14.70 -3.23 9.47
C VAL A 127 14.10 -3.69 8.14
N ALA A 128 13.76 -4.98 8.03
CA ALA A 128 13.11 -5.55 6.86
C ALA A 128 11.76 -4.89 6.55
N LEU A 129 11.00 -4.53 7.59
CA LEU A 129 9.70 -3.89 7.47
C LEU A 129 9.79 -2.39 7.13
N PHE A 130 10.71 -1.66 7.75
CA PHE A 130 10.67 -0.20 7.76
C PHE A 130 11.80 0.49 7.00
N HIS A 131 12.95 -0.16 6.79
CA HIS A 131 14.20 0.52 6.40
C HIS A 131 14.86 -0.04 5.14
N SER A 132 15.91 0.66 4.68
CA SER A 132 16.66 0.33 3.47
C SER A 132 17.35 -1.03 3.49
N MET A 133 17.61 -1.55 2.30
CA MET A 133 18.51 -2.69 2.10
C MET A 133 19.91 -2.44 2.66
N ARG A 134 20.40 -1.20 2.60
CA ARG A 134 21.75 -0.85 3.08
C ARG A 134 21.87 -1.05 4.58
N LEU A 135 20.87 -0.60 5.33
CA LEU A 135 20.82 -0.79 6.78
C LEU A 135 20.65 -2.26 7.16
N LEU A 136 19.90 -3.03 6.36
CA LEU A 136 19.81 -4.47 6.54
C LEU A 136 21.15 -5.15 6.32
N MET A 137 21.90 -4.81 5.26
CA MET A 137 23.22 -5.36 5.00
C MET A 137 24.19 -5.06 6.14
N PHE A 138 24.20 -3.83 6.65
CA PHE A 138 24.99 -3.46 7.83
C PHE A 138 24.67 -4.38 9.02
N MET A 139 23.39 -4.56 9.34
CA MET A 139 22.95 -5.39 10.45
C MET A 139 23.32 -6.87 10.25
N TRP A 140 23.22 -7.40 9.04
CA TRP A 140 23.65 -8.77 8.71
C TRP A 140 25.16 -8.96 8.85
N LEU A 141 25.97 -7.96 8.46
CA LEU A 141 27.42 -8.02 8.64
C LEU A 141 27.80 -8.07 10.12
N VAL A 142 27.19 -7.20 10.94
CA VAL A 142 27.43 -7.18 12.39
C VAL A 142 26.99 -8.50 13.06
N GLY A 143 25.77 -8.97 12.75
CA GLY A 143 25.26 -10.22 13.31
C GLY A 143 26.02 -11.46 12.84
N GLY A 144 26.36 -11.53 11.56
CA GLY A 144 27.14 -12.62 10.98
C GLY A 144 28.55 -12.70 11.59
N ALA A 145 29.25 -11.57 11.70
CA ALA A 145 30.56 -11.53 12.35
C ALA A 145 30.49 -11.98 13.81
N THR A 146 29.46 -11.54 14.54
CA THR A 146 29.23 -11.93 15.95
C THR A 146 29.04 -13.45 16.09
N ILE A 147 28.18 -14.04 15.25
CA ILE A 147 27.92 -15.48 15.24
C ILE A 147 29.19 -16.27 14.92
N VAL A 148 29.99 -15.82 13.93
CA VAL A 148 31.25 -16.47 13.56
C VAL A 148 32.25 -16.45 14.71
N VAL A 149 32.44 -15.31 15.37
CA VAL A 149 33.37 -15.20 16.51
C VAL A 149 32.95 -16.13 17.66
N LEU A 150 31.66 -16.17 17.98
CA LEU A 150 31.14 -17.07 19.01
C LEU A 150 31.26 -18.54 18.63
N ALA A 151 31.00 -18.89 17.36
CA ALA A 151 31.18 -20.24 16.85
C ALA A 151 32.63 -20.71 16.96
N VAL A 152 33.61 -19.85 16.63
CA VAL A 152 35.04 -20.15 16.80
C VAL A 152 35.37 -20.43 18.26
N ARG A 153 34.87 -19.60 19.20
CA ARG A 153 35.06 -19.83 20.64
C ARG A 153 34.44 -21.16 21.12
N ILE A 154 33.26 -21.52 20.62
CA ILE A 154 32.62 -22.81 20.96
C ILE A 154 33.42 -23.98 20.36
N ALA A 155 33.94 -23.83 19.15
CA ALA A 155 34.62 -24.90 18.42
C ALA A 155 35.90 -25.40 19.12
N GLU A 156 36.52 -24.56 19.98
CA GLU A 156 37.64 -24.96 20.83
C GLU A 156 37.29 -26.11 21.79
N THR A 157 36.01 -26.22 22.19
CA THR A 157 35.53 -27.26 23.11
C THR A 157 34.65 -28.30 22.42
N ASN A 158 33.78 -27.87 21.51
CA ASN A 158 32.84 -28.74 20.81
C ASN A 158 32.54 -28.21 19.39
N PRO A 159 33.23 -28.71 18.35
CA PRO A 159 33.05 -28.22 16.98
C PRO A 159 31.67 -28.56 16.39
N ALA A 160 31.08 -29.69 16.79
CA ALA A 160 29.74 -30.06 16.33
C ALA A 160 28.69 -29.09 16.88
N LEU A 161 28.77 -28.73 18.16
CA LEU A 161 27.88 -27.73 18.77
C LEU A 161 28.06 -26.35 18.13
N ALA A 162 29.30 -25.95 17.85
CA ALA A 162 29.59 -24.68 17.18
C ALA A 162 28.91 -24.58 15.82
N VAL A 163 29.06 -25.59 14.96
CA VAL A 163 28.47 -25.61 13.62
C VAL A 163 26.94 -25.65 13.70
N CYS A 164 26.37 -26.60 14.45
CA CYS A 164 24.91 -26.76 14.55
C CYS A 164 24.25 -25.52 15.16
N GLY A 165 24.84 -24.97 16.23
CA GLY A 165 24.33 -23.76 16.88
C GLY A 165 24.40 -22.54 15.97
N ALA A 166 25.53 -22.32 15.29
CA ALA A 166 25.70 -21.19 14.38
C ALA A 166 24.72 -21.25 13.20
N LEU A 167 24.54 -22.44 12.60
CA LEU A 167 23.58 -22.66 11.51
C LEU A 167 22.15 -22.41 11.98
N LEU A 168 21.77 -22.89 13.16
CA LEU A 168 20.42 -22.68 13.70
C LEU A 168 20.13 -21.18 13.93
N VAL A 169 21.05 -20.47 14.59
CA VAL A 169 20.88 -19.04 14.86
C VAL A 169 20.87 -18.22 13.57
N ALA A 170 21.75 -18.54 12.61
CA ALA A 170 21.76 -17.92 11.30
C ALA A 170 20.43 -18.16 10.54
N LEU A 171 19.91 -19.39 10.58
CA LEU A 171 18.63 -19.75 9.96
C LEU A 171 17.47 -18.97 10.56
N VAL A 172 17.37 -18.88 11.90
CA VAL A 172 16.31 -18.12 12.58
C VAL A 172 16.35 -16.63 12.18
N ASN A 173 17.54 -16.02 12.23
CA ASN A 173 17.72 -14.61 11.85
C ASN A 173 17.35 -14.38 10.37
N ALA A 174 17.79 -15.27 9.47
CA ALA A 174 17.50 -15.19 8.05
C ALA A 174 16.00 -15.38 7.76
N PHE A 175 15.37 -16.35 8.43
CA PHE A 175 13.96 -16.69 8.22
C PHE A 175 13.03 -15.55 8.62
N VAL A 176 13.28 -14.87 9.74
CA VAL A 176 12.44 -13.73 10.15
C VAL A 176 12.52 -12.59 9.14
N VAL A 177 13.73 -12.26 8.65
CA VAL A 177 13.91 -11.25 7.60
C VAL A 177 13.22 -11.67 6.30
N PHE A 178 13.36 -12.94 5.90
CA PHE A 178 12.69 -13.48 4.73
C PHE A 178 11.16 -13.40 4.87
N ALA A 179 10.60 -13.88 5.99
CA ALA A 179 9.17 -13.86 6.27
C ALA A 179 8.61 -12.43 6.26
N CYS A 180 9.27 -11.47 6.93
CA CYS A 180 8.86 -10.07 6.90
C CYS A 180 8.89 -9.48 5.49
N ARG A 181 9.92 -9.80 4.69
CA ARG A 181 10.01 -9.29 3.30
C ARG A 181 9.05 -9.96 2.35
N THR A 182 8.80 -11.25 2.50
CA THR A 182 7.80 -11.97 1.73
C THR A 182 6.42 -11.44 2.08
N LEU A 183 6.12 -11.24 3.37
CA LEU A 183 4.87 -10.61 3.80
C LEU A 183 4.72 -9.20 3.24
N LEU A 184 5.76 -8.36 3.30
CA LEU A 184 5.70 -7.04 2.68
C LEU A 184 5.53 -7.10 1.18
N ARG A 185 6.24 -8.00 0.51
CA ARG A 185 6.07 -8.21 -0.94
C ARG A 185 4.68 -8.69 -1.23
N SER A 186 4.09 -9.57 -0.43
CA SER A 186 2.71 -10.02 -0.55
C SER A 186 1.74 -8.88 -0.33
N ILE A 187 1.91 -8.06 0.72
CA ILE A 187 1.09 -6.85 0.94
C ILE A 187 1.25 -5.85 -0.22
N ASN A 188 2.44 -5.75 -0.81
CA ASN A 188 2.74 -4.82 -1.89
C ASN A 188 2.43 -5.40 -3.29
N SER A 189 2.31 -6.73 -3.42
CA SER A 189 1.88 -7.44 -4.63
C SER A 189 0.37 -7.70 -4.61
N GLU A 190 -0.22 -7.72 -3.43
CA GLU A 190 -1.66 -7.67 -3.15
C GLU A 190 -2.09 -6.23 -2.78
N ALA A 191 -1.36 -5.19 -3.19
CA ALA A 191 -1.82 -3.80 -3.09
C ALA A 191 -2.60 -3.46 -4.37
N MET A 192 -3.93 -3.55 -4.51
CA MET A 192 -5.06 -3.23 -3.62
C MET A 192 -5.05 -1.84 -2.97
N PHE A 193 -3.93 -1.09 -3.06
CA PHE A 193 -3.91 0.35 -2.77
C PHE A 193 -3.93 1.21 -4.03
N ASP A 194 -3.65 0.62 -5.19
CA ASP A 194 -3.97 1.25 -6.47
C ASP A 194 -5.46 1.17 -6.77
N ASP A 195 -6.25 0.34 -6.09
CA ASP A 195 -7.67 0.21 -6.41
C ASP A 195 -8.52 1.36 -5.91
N VAL A 196 -8.12 2.00 -4.80
CA VAL A 196 -8.96 2.95 -4.07
C VAL A 196 -8.20 4.24 -3.80
N GLU A 197 -8.76 5.36 -4.26
CA GLU A 197 -8.23 6.70 -4.06
C GLU A 197 -8.33 7.10 -2.56
N PRO A 198 -7.22 7.53 -1.94
CA PRO A 198 -7.13 7.66 -0.48
C PRO A 198 -8.00 8.77 0.11
N LEU A 199 -8.35 9.83 -0.65
CA LEU A 199 -9.19 10.90 -0.12
C LEU A 199 -10.67 10.49 -0.05
N THR A 200 -11.20 9.97 -1.16
CA THR A 200 -12.62 9.70 -1.36
C THR A 200 -13.00 8.26 -0.99
N SER A 201 -12.02 7.36 -0.86
CA SER A 201 -12.24 5.92 -0.72
C SER A 201 -13.05 5.31 -1.88
N LEU A 202 -13.06 5.96 -3.05
CA LEU A 202 -13.65 5.45 -4.29
C LEU A 202 -12.58 4.79 -5.15
N LEU A 203 -13.00 4.04 -6.19
CA LEU A 203 -12.04 3.35 -7.03
C LEU A 203 -11.15 4.32 -7.80
N THR A 204 -9.92 3.91 -8.11
CA THR A 204 -9.09 4.60 -9.10
C THR A 204 -9.53 4.23 -10.52
N ARG A 205 -8.91 4.88 -11.51
CA ARG A 205 -9.17 4.60 -12.94
C ARG A 205 -8.90 3.13 -13.32
N ASP A 206 -7.80 2.57 -12.84
CA ASP A 206 -7.37 1.24 -13.26
C ASP A 206 -8.28 0.16 -12.66
N ALA A 207 -8.63 0.29 -11.38
CA ALA A 207 -9.60 -0.61 -10.74
C ALA A 207 -11.04 -0.41 -11.21
N PHE A 208 -11.40 0.80 -11.65
CA PHE A 208 -12.65 1.00 -12.39
C PHE A 208 -12.68 0.13 -13.65
N ALA A 209 -11.60 0.16 -14.44
CA ALA A 209 -11.52 -0.60 -15.68
C ALA A 209 -11.61 -2.11 -15.46
N GLU A 210 -10.88 -2.63 -14.46
CA GLU A 210 -10.94 -4.05 -14.09
C GLU A 210 -12.34 -4.49 -13.63
N LYS A 211 -13.01 -3.70 -12.79
CA LYS A 211 -14.36 -4.03 -12.32
C LYS A 211 -15.40 -3.94 -13.42
N VAL A 212 -15.28 -2.99 -14.34
CA VAL A 212 -16.17 -2.89 -15.49
C VAL A 212 -15.94 -4.05 -16.46
N ALA A 213 -14.69 -4.45 -16.72
CA ALA A 213 -14.38 -5.64 -17.51
C ALA A 213 -15.02 -6.91 -16.91
N THR A 214 -14.99 -7.04 -15.58
CA THR A 214 -15.66 -8.13 -14.85
C THR A 214 -17.18 -8.03 -14.95
N LEU A 215 -17.76 -6.83 -14.85
CA LEU A 215 -19.20 -6.61 -15.04
C LEU A 215 -19.66 -7.00 -16.44
N MET A 216 -18.89 -6.64 -17.46
CA MET A 216 -19.18 -6.98 -18.86
C MET A 216 -19.20 -8.50 -19.06
N SER A 217 -18.17 -9.18 -18.58
CA SER A 217 -18.00 -10.62 -18.73
C SER A 217 -19.04 -11.44 -17.96
N SER A 218 -19.34 -11.04 -16.72
CA SER A 218 -20.27 -11.77 -15.84
C SER A 218 -21.75 -11.62 -16.24
N ARG A 219 -22.08 -10.58 -17.03
CA ARG A 219 -23.47 -10.22 -17.34
C ARG A 219 -23.81 -10.18 -18.82
N ALA A 220 -22.94 -10.66 -19.70
CA ALA A 220 -23.23 -10.80 -21.12
C ALA A 220 -24.43 -11.72 -21.46
N ARG A 221 -24.82 -12.65 -20.57
CA ARG A 221 -25.78 -13.73 -20.88
C ARG A 221 -27.28 -13.34 -20.86
N GLY A 222 -27.62 -12.08 -21.10
CA GLY A 222 -29.03 -11.65 -21.18
C GLY A 222 -29.22 -10.62 -22.27
N ASP A 223 -30.11 -10.90 -23.21
CA ASP A 223 -30.30 -10.11 -24.44
C ASP A 223 -30.85 -8.69 -24.18
N ASP A 224 -31.48 -8.45 -23.02
CA ASP A 224 -32.10 -7.15 -22.68
C ASP A 224 -31.30 -6.34 -21.64
N ARG A 225 -29.96 -6.33 -21.77
CA ARG A 225 -29.10 -5.55 -20.85
C ARG A 225 -28.24 -4.53 -21.58
N TYR A 226 -28.14 -3.36 -20.96
CA TYR A 226 -27.38 -2.22 -21.47
C TYR A 226 -26.29 -1.84 -20.48
N LEU A 227 -25.08 -1.60 -20.98
CA LEU A 227 -24.00 -1.02 -20.21
C LEU A 227 -24.10 0.50 -20.30
N ALA A 228 -24.31 1.16 -19.16
CA ALA A 228 -24.27 2.60 -19.05
C ALA A 228 -22.95 3.03 -18.43
N VAL A 229 -22.16 3.84 -19.15
CA VAL A 229 -20.91 4.44 -18.66
C VAL A 229 -21.05 5.96 -18.63
N ALA A 230 -20.93 6.54 -17.44
CA ALA A 230 -21.07 7.97 -17.20
C ALA A 230 -19.76 8.61 -16.73
N VAL A 231 -19.41 9.75 -17.34
CA VAL A 231 -18.34 10.65 -16.91
C VAL A 231 -18.99 11.88 -16.30
N VAL A 232 -18.68 12.13 -15.03
CA VAL A 232 -19.26 13.20 -14.22
C VAL A 232 -18.16 14.19 -13.88
N ASN A 233 -18.32 15.46 -14.24
CA ASN A 233 -17.38 16.52 -13.89
C ASN A 233 -18.08 17.61 -13.08
N LEU A 234 -17.53 17.97 -11.92
CA LEU A 234 -18.09 19.02 -11.05
C LEU A 234 -17.87 20.40 -11.66
N ASP A 235 -18.97 21.14 -11.84
CA ASP A 235 -18.93 22.51 -12.35
C ASP A 235 -18.38 23.45 -11.27
N SER A 236 -17.60 24.45 -11.68
CA SER A 236 -17.05 25.48 -10.78
C SER A 236 -16.22 24.97 -9.59
N PHE A 237 -15.73 23.73 -9.63
CA PHE A 237 -14.91 23.16 -8.55
C PHE A 237 -13.60 23.95 -8.32
N SER A 238 -12.95 24.41 -9.39
CA SER A 238 -11.77 25.27 -9.28
C SER A 238 -12.08 26.58 -8.56
N LEU A 239 -13.23 27.20 -8.83
CA LEU A 239 -13.66 28.42 -8.13
C LEU A 239 -13.91 28.15 -6.64
N LEU A 240 -14.48 27.00 -6.28
CA LEU A 240 -14.61 26.60 -4.87
C LEU A 240 -13.24 26.47 -4.20
N GLN A 241 -12.28 25.86 -4.89
CA GLN A 241 -10.91 25.72 -4.39
C GLN A 241 -10.21 27.09 -4.23
N ASP A 242 -10.41 28.01 -5.17
CA ASP A 242 -9.84 29.36 -5.13
C ASP A 242 -10.45 30.21 -4.01
N MET A 243 -11.76 30.10 -3.77
CA MET A 243 -12.47 30.91 -2.76
C MET A 243 -12.40 30.35 -1.33
N ALA A 244 -12.54 29.04 -1.16
CA ALA A 244 -12.67 28.39 0.14
C ALA A 244 -11.42 27.57 0.55
N GLY A 245 -10.44 27.47 -0.34
CA GLY A 245 -9.19 26.76 -0.12
C GLY A 245 -9.27 25.25 -0.35
N VAL A 246 -8.10 24.63 -0.47
CA VAL A 246 -7.92 23.20 -0.79
C VAL A 246 -8.63 22.28 0.21
N VAL A 247 -8.63 22.63 1.50
CA VAL A 247 -9.28 21.80 2.53
C VAL A 247 -10.80 21.75 2.36
N ALA A 248 -11.43 22.87 2.01
CA ALA A 248 -12.87 22.92 1.78
C ALA A 248 -13.26 22.20 0.48
N ALA A 249 -12.48 22.37 -0.58
CA ALA A 249 -12.67 21.66 -1.85
C ALA A 249 -12.56 20.14 -1.67
N ASN A 250 -11.54 19.68 -0.92
CA ASN A 250 -11.39 18.27 -0.58
C ASN A 250 -12.57 17.74 0.23
N ARG A 251 -13.09 18.51 1.19
CA ARG A 251 -14.28 18.12 1.96
C ARG A 251 -15.52 17.98 1.07
N ALA A 252 -15.73 18.91 0.14
CA ALA A 252 -16.81 18.83 -0.84
C ALA A 252 -16.69 17.57 -1.72
N ARG A 253 -15.47 17.26 -2.17
CA ARG A 253 -15.17 16.06 -2.97
C ARG A 253 -15.50 14.78 -2.23
N VAL A 254 -15.11 14.67 -0.96
CA VAL A 254 -15.43 13.52 -0.10
C VAL A 254 -16.92 13.38 0.11
N ALA A 255 -17.61 14.47 0.45
CA ALA A 255 -19.05 14.46 0.67
C ALA A 255 -19.83 14.02 -0.58
N ILE A 256 -19.48 14.56 -1.75
CA ILE A 256 -20.09 14.17 -3.02
C ILE A 256 -19.80 12.70 -3.33
N GLY A 257 -18.56 12.24 -3.14
CA GLY A 257 -18.21 10.83 -3.35
C GLY A 257 -19.03 9.87 -2.51
N GLN A 258 -19.26 10.21 -1.23
CA GLN A 258 -20.12 9.43 -0.33
C GLN A 258 -21.59 9.43 -0.78
N GLN A 259 -22.14 10.61 -1.10
CA GLN A 259 -23.52 10.74 -1.57
C GLN A 259 -23.75 9.97 -2.89
N LEU A 260 -22.79 10.02 -3.82
CA LEU A 260 -22.83 9.23 -5.05
C LEU A 260 -22.82 7.74 -4.74
N ARG A 261 -21.98 7.29 -3.81
CA ARG A 261 -21.90 5.88 -3.42
C ARG A 261 -23.22 5.36 -2.84
N GLU A 262 -23.94 6.20 -2.10
CA GLU A 262 -25.27 5.88 -1.55
C GLU A 262 -26.38 5.94 -2.62
N THR A 263 -26.21 6.80 -3.63
CA THR A 263 -27.18 6.99 -4.72
C THR A 263 -27.16 5.87 -5.76
N VAL A 264 -25.96 5.38 -6.10
CA VAL A 264 -25.78 4.33 -7.09
C VAL A 264 -26.10 2.96 -6.49
N ARG A 265 -26.57 2.03 -7.33
CA ARG A 265 -26.85 0.66 -6.88
C ARG A 265 -25.58 -0.01 -6.37
N ARG A 266 -25.70 -0.97 -5.45
CA ARG A 266 -24.56 -1.73 -4.89
C ARG A 266 -23.69 -2.40 -5.96
N VAL A 267 -24.31 -2.74 -7.09
CA VAL A 267 -23.68 -3.36 -8.25
C VAL A 267 -22.90 -2.37 -9.11
N ALA A 268 -23.30 -1.10 -9.12
CA ALA A 268 -22.64 -0.08 -9.93
C ALA A 268 -21.20 0.14 -9.45
N VAL A 269 -20.31 0.35 -10.41
CA VAL A 269 -18.90 0.64 -10.19
C VAL A 269 -18.75 2.15 -10.19
N LEU A 270 -18.12 2.70 -9.14
CA LEU A 270 -17.93 4.13 -8.93
C LEU A 270 -16.46 4.40 -8.66
N ALA A 271 -15.89 5.37 -9.38
CA ALA A 271 -14.50 5.75 -9.28
C ALA A 271 -14.31 7.27 -9.22
N HIS A 272 -13.23 7.69 -8.57
CA HIS A 272 -12.74 9.06 -8.55
C HIS A 272 -11.40 9.09 -9.32
N VAL A 273 -11.36 9.84 -10.43
CA VAL A 273 -10.27 9.73 -11.42
C VAL A 273 -9.41 10.98 -11.52
N ALA A 274 -9.99 12.15 -11.31
CA ALA A 274 -9.28 13.43 -11.28
C ALA A 274 -9.94 14.40 -10.29
N GLU A 275 -9.32 15.54 -10.01
CA GLU A 275 -9.74 16.46 -8.93
C GLU A 275 -11.25 16.72 -8.83
N ALA A 276 -11.93 16.86 -9.97
CA ALA A 276 -13.37 17.13 -10.07
C ALA A 276 -14.13 16.08 -10.90
N GLU A 277 -13.54 14.90 -11.16
CA GLU A 277 -14.06 13.93 -12.11
C GLU A 277 -14.31 12.55 -11.50
N PHE A 278 -15.50 12.01 -11.75
CA PHE A 278 -15.95 10.69 -11.32
C PHE A 278 -16.42 9.88 -12.51
N PHE A 279 -16.14 8.57 -12.49
CA PHE A 279 -16.69 7.62 -13.45
C PHE A 279 -17.71 6.71 -12.76
N ILE A 280 -18.80 6.42 -13.46
CA ILE A 280 -19.83 5.50 -12.98
C ILE A 280 -20.17 4.53 -14.11
N ALA A 281 -20.21 3.23 -13.79
CA ALA A 281 -20.71 2.21 -14.70
C ALA A 281 -21.81 1.39 -14.02
N ASP A 282 -22.93 1.19 -14.70
CA ASP A 282 -24.03 0.35 -14.24
C ASP A 282 -24.61 -0.46 -15.39
N ILE A 283 -25.34 -1.53 -15.05
CA ILE A 283 -26.05 -2.37 -16.01
C ILE A 283 -27.54 -2.09 -15.87
N LEU A 284 -28.11 -1.55 -16.95
CA LEU A 284 -29.51 -1.17 -17.06
C LEU A 284 -30.31 -2.26 -17.76
N THR A 285 -31.60 -2.30 -17.47
CA THR A 285 -32.59 -3.20 -18.11
C THR A 285 -33.32 -2.52 -19.27
N SER A 286 -32.94 -1.30 -19.60
CA SER A 286 -33.49 -0.46 -20.67
C SER A 286 -32.34 0.36 -21.24
N ASP A 287 -32.44 0.73 -22.52
CA ASP A 287 -31.47 1.62 -23.18
C ASP A 287 -31.56 3.06 -22.67
N ASP A 288 -32.57 3.41 -21.87
CA ASP A 288 -32.72 4.77 -21.35
C ASP A 288 -31.90 4.97 -20.05
N PRO A 289 -30.75 5.67 -20.08
CA PRO A 289 -29.99 5.98 -18.87
C PRO A 289 -30.57 7.16 -18.09
N SER A 290 -31.58 7.87 -18.60
CA SER A 290 -32.10 9.14 -18.02
C SER A 290 -32.42 9.05 -16.53
N PRO A 291 -33.15 8.04 -16.03
CA PRO A 291 -33.47 7.96 -14.61
C PRO A 291 -32.24 7.75 -13.72
N PHE A 292 -31.21 7.07 -14.24
CA PHE A 292 -29.97 6.83 -13.53
C PHE A 292 -29.11 8.10 -13.44
N VAL A 293 -28.88 8.76 -14.56
CA VAL A 293 -28.03 9.96 -14.62
C VAL A 293 -28.67 11.20 -14.01
N GLU A 294 -30.00 11.33 -14.11
CA GLU A 294 -30.71 12.44 -13.48
C GLU A 294 -30.67 12.33 -11.95
N ARG A 295 -30.73 11.10 -11.42
CA ARG A 295 -30.53 10.84 -9.99
C ARG A 295 -29.13 11.25 -9.53
N VAL A 296 -28.09 10.89 -10.30
CA VAL A 296 -26.70 11.30 -10.04
C VAL A 296 -26.56 12.83 -10.05
N ARG A 297 -27.12 13.50 -11.08
CA ARG A 297 -27.11 14.97 -11.20
C ARG A 297 -27.80 15.63 -10.02
N ALA A 298 -29.00 15.16 -9.65
CA ALA A 298 -29.78 15.69 -8.54
C ALA A 298 -29.07 15.52 -7.19
N THR A 299 -28.44 14.37 -6.95
CA THR A 299 -27.61 14.14 -5.75
C THR A 299 -26.50 15.17 -5.62
N ILE A 300 -25.78 15.45 -6.71
CA ILE A 300 -24.69 16.45 -6.69
C ILE A 300 -25.25 17.86 -6.45
N ALA A 301 -26.31 18.23 -7.16
CA ALA A 301 -26.94 19.55 -7.05
C ALA A 301 -27.52 19.84 -5.65
N THR A 302 -27.94 18.79 -4.93
CA THR A 302 -28.46 18.89 -3.55
C THR A 302 -27.38 18.74 -2.48
N SER A 303 -26.11 18.59 -2.87
CA SER A 303 -24.98 18.49 -1.93
C SER A 303 -24.82 19.78 -1.10
N PRO A 304 -24.32 19.69 0.15
CA PRO A 304 -24.07 20.88 0.99
C PRO A 304 -23.12 21.90 0.36
N SER A 305 -22.23 21.45 -0.53
CA SER A 305 -21.31 22.29 -1.29
C SER A 305 -21.98 23.11 -2.41
N ARG A 306 -23.26 22.85 -2.72
CA ARG A 306 -24.03 23.51 -3.80
C ARG A 306 -23.32 23.50 -5.16
N LEU A 307 -22.49 22.49 -5.40
CA LEU A 307 -21.88 22.26 -6.70
C LEU A 307 -22.90 21.61 -7.63
N THR A 308 -22.77 21.88 -8.92
CA THR A 308 -23.50 21.17 -9.97
C THR A 308 -22.53 20.27 -10.74
N ALA A 309 -23.05 19.44 -11.63
CA ALA A 309 -22.20 18.62 -12.49
C ALA A 309 -22.66 18.63 -13.94
N SER A 310 -21.67 18.59 -14.82
CA SER A 310 -21.83 18.25 -16.22
C SER A 310 -21.60 16.75 -16.38
N ILE A 311 -22.56 16.04 -16.98
CA ILE A 311 -22.53 14.58 -17.10
C ILE A 311 -22.63 14.18 -18.58
N GLY A 312 -21.73 13.32 -19.03
CA GLY A 312 -21.85 12.62 -20.29
C GLY A 312 -22.06 11.14 -20.02
N VAL A 313 -23.06 10.53 -20.65
CA VAL A 313 -23.34 9.10 -20.51
C VAL A 313 -23.48 8.43 -21.86
N VAL A 314 -22.94 7.22 -21.95
CA VAL A 314 -23.13 6.33 -23.09
C VAL A 314 -23.90 5.12 -22.61
N SER A 315 -24.98 4.77 -23.31
CA SER A 315 -25.70 3.51 -23.15
C SER A 315 -25.46 2.65 -24.38
N THR A 316 -25.07 1.40 -24.21
CA THR A 316 -24.87 0.46 -25.33
C THR A 316 -25.39 -0.92 -24.95
N PRO A 317 -25.95 -1.70 -25.90
CA PRO A 317 -26.29 -3.09 -25.67
C PRO A 317 -25.07 -3.87 -25.17
N LEU A 318 -25.28 -4.74 -24.17
CA LEU A 318 -24.19 -5.48 -23.54
C LEU A 318 -23.77 -6.71 -24.34
N SER A 319 -24.72 -7.34 -25.05
CA SER A 319 -24.49 -8.58 -25.81
C SER A 319 -23.40 -8.45 -26.90
N PRO A 320 -23.37 -7.42 -27.76
CA PRO A 320 -22.34 -7.26 -28.79
C PRO A 320 -20.92 -7.02 -28.24
N LEU A 321 -20.82 -6.54 -27.00
CA LEU A 321 -19.52 -6.30 -26.35
C LEU A 321 -18.89 -7.61 -25.88
N ALA A 322 -19.69 -8.66 -25.71
CA ALA A 322 -19.23 -9.97 -25.27
C ALA A 322 -18.40 -10.62 -26.38
N GLY A 323 -17.10 -10.78 -26.14
CA GLY A 323 -16.16 -11.35 -27.10
C GLY A 323 -15.10 -10.36 -27.60
N HIS A 324 -15.20 -9.08 -27.25
CA HIS A 324 -14.18 -8.07 -27.54
C HIS A 324 -13.31 -7.78 -26.31
N PRO A 325 -12.06 -7.29 -26.48
CA PRO A 325 -11.22 -6.88 -25.37
C PRO A 325 -11.92 -5.82 -24.50
N PRO A 326 -12.24 -6.10 -23.23
CA PRO A 326 -13.11 -5.23 -22.44
C PRO A 326 -12.49 -3.87 -22.13
N TYR A 327 -11.16 -3.80 -22.06
CA TYR A 327 -10.43 -2.55 -21.83
C TYR A 327 -10.53 -1.61 -23.03
N ASP A 328 -10.37 -2.12 -24.26
CA ASP A 328 -10.50 -1.31 -25.49
C ASP A 328 -11.92 -0.76 -25.64
N VAL A 329 -12.93 -1.60 -25.39
CA VAL A 329 -14.34 -1.21 -25.39
C VAL A 329 -14.59 -0.10 -24.36
N LEU A 330 -14.10 -0.28 -23.14
CA LEU A 330 -14.30 0.70 -22.07
C LEU A 330 -13.63 2.04 -22.38
N ASP A 331 -12.39 2.02 -22.90
CA ASP A 331 -11.67 3.24 -23.26
C ASP A 331 -12.40 4.02 -24.36
N GLU A 332 -12.98 3.32 -25.35
CA GLU A 332 -13.81 3.95 -26.38
C GLU A 332 -15.09 4.56 -25.79
N LEU A 333 -15.82 3.82 -24.94
CA LEU A 333 -17.01 4.31 -24.25
C LEU A 333 -16.72 5.53 -23.36
N LEU A 334 -15.62 5.51 -22.61
CA LEU A 334 -15.16 6.64 -21.80
C LEU A 334 -14.78 7.85 -22.66
N GLY A 335 -14.18 7.64 -23.83
CA GLY A 335 -13.89 8.68 -24.81
C GLY A 335 -15.16 9.39 -25.31
N ILE A 336 -16.19 8.61 -25.67
CA ILE A 336 -17.49 9.14 -26.11
C ILE A 336 -18.19 9.88 -24.95
N ALA A 337 -18.24 9.27 -23.76
CA ALA A 337 -18.86 9.86 -22.57
C ALA A 337 -18.15 11.17 -22.16
N THR A 338 -16.81 11.22 -22.24
CA THR A 338 -16.03 12.43 -21.97
C THR A 338 -16.37 13.56 -22.95
N THR A 339 -16.55 13.22 -24.23
CA THR A 339 -16.95 14.20 -25.26
C THR A 339 -18.35 14.74 -24.98
N ALA A 340 -19.30 13.87 -24.63
CA ALA A 340 -20.64 14.27 -24.23
C ALA A 340 -20.63 15.15 -22.96
N MET A 341 -19.82 14.81 -21.96
CA MET A 341 -19.65 15.62 -20.74
C MET A 341 -19.10 17.01 -21.05
N ARG A 342 -18.09 17.13 -21.93
CA ARG A 342 -17.55 18.42 -22.35
C ARG A 342 -18.60 19.25 -23.08
N GLN A 343 -19.45 18.63 -23.89
CA GLN A 343 -20.58 19.31 -24.52
C GLN A 343 -21.59 19.81 -23.49
N ALA A 344 -21.97 18.98 -22.51
CA ALA A 344 -22.83 19.38 -21.40
C ALA A 344 -22.27 20.62 -20.67
N ARG A 345 -20.96 20.64 -20.44
CA ARG A 345 -20.26 21.77 -19.80
C ARG A 345 -20.30 23.05 -20.64
N ARG A 346 -20.04 22.94 -21.95
CA ARG A 346 -20.05 24.08 -22.88
C ARG A 346 -21.42 24.73 -23.05
N GLU A 347 -22.49 23.95 -22.93
CA GLU A 347 -23.85 24.48 -23.08
C GLU A 347 -24.40 25.15 -21.81
N GLY A 348 -23.60 25.30 -20.76
CA GLY A 348 -23.96 26.02 -19.53
C GLY A 348 -23.91 25.18 -18.25
N GLY A 349 -23.39 23.95 -18.32
CA GLY A 349 -23.25 23.06 -17.16
C GLY A 349 -24.58 22.56 -16.59
N ASN A 350 -24.51 21.93 -15.41
CA ASN A 350 -25.64 21.38 -14.66
C ASN A 350 -26.62 20.55 -15.51
N ARG A 351 -26.10 19.72 -16.41
CA ARG A 351 -26.92 18.98 -17.37
C ARG A 351 -26.29 17.66 -17.77
N VAL A 352 -27.11 16.84 -18.40
CA VAL A 352 -26.72 15.53 -18.94
C VAL A 352 -26.72 15.58 -20.47
N LYS A 353 -25.70 14.99 -21.09
CA LYS A 353 -25.70 14.60 -22.50
C LYS A 353 -25.61 13.09 -22.60
N GLN A 354 -26.49 12.52 -23.40
CA GLN A 354 -26.62 11.07 -23.56
C GLN A 354 -26.27 10.69 -24.99
N VAL A 355 -25.60 9.56 -25.15
CA VAL A 355 -25.31 8.94 -26.44
C VAL A 355 -25.81 7.50 -26.34
N LEU A 356 -26.80 7.16 -27.18
CA LEU A 356 -27.44 5.85 -27.19
C LEU A 356 -26.88 5.03 -28.34
N SER A 357 -26.46 3.81 -28.05
CA SER A 357 -25.97 2.81 -29.00
C SER A 357 -25.04 3.40 -30.09
N PRO A 358 -23.94 4.08 -29.71
CA PRO A 358 -23.02 4.61 -30.72
C PRO A 358 -22.36 3.47 -31.51
N ALA A 359 -22.02 3.74 -32.77
CA ALA A 359 -21.13 2.85 -33.51
C ALA A 359 -19.76 2.85 -32.82
N LEU A 360 -19.30 1.67 -32.38
CA LEU A 360 -18.03 1.48 -31.71
C LEU A 360 -17.03 0.87 -32.68
N ALA A 361 -15.93 1.56 -32.95
CA ALA A 361 -14.88 1.12 -33.85
C ALA A 361 -14.21 -0.19 -33.38
N VAL A 362 -14.22 -0.47 -32.07
CA VAL A 362 -13.73 -1.75 -31.52
C VAL A 362 -14.54 -2.95 -32.00
N LEU A 363 -15.82 -2.78 -32.34
CA LEU A 363 -16.70 -3.85 -32.85
C LEU A 363 -16.46 -4.15 -34.33
N ASP A 364 -15.91 -3.18 -35.07
CA ASP A 364 -15.57 -3.33 -36.48
C ASP A 364 -14.18 -3.96 -36.69
N ARG A 365 -13.40 -4.15 -35.60
CA ARG A 365 -12.11 -4.85 -35.66
C ARG A 365 -12.38 -6.36 -35.63
N PRO A 366 -11.83 -7.16 -36.57
CA PRO A 366 -11.97 -8.60 -36.50
C PRO A 366 -11.43 -9.10 -35.15
N SER A 367 -12.26 -9.85 -34.42
CA SER A 367 -11.82 -10.58 -33.24
C SER A 367 -10.61 -11.41 -33.64
N GLY A 368 -9.48 -11.22 -32.94
CA GLY A 368 -8.18 -11.80 -33.30
C GLY A 368 -8.30 -13.24 -33.80
N GLY A 369 -7.80 -13.46 -35.02
CA GLY A 369 -8.10 -14.62 -35.84
C GLY A 369 -7.83 -15.97 -35.18
N ALA A 370 -8.75 -16.89 -35.45
CA ALA A 370 -8.40 -18.29 -35.57
C ALA A 370 -7.24 -18.39 -36.56
N TRP A 371 -6.18 -19.09 -36.17
CA TRP A 371 -5.09 -19.47 -37.06
C TRP A 371 -5.67 -20.41 -38.12
N GLU A 372 -6.13 -19.87 -39.25
CA GLU A 372 -6.27 -20.68 -40.46
C GLU A 372 -4.86 -20.99 -40.96
N SER A 373 -4.51 -22.25 -40.79
CA SER A 373 -3.37 -22.91 -41.41
C SER A 373 -3.54 -22.85 -42.94
N GLU A 374 -2.99 -21.83 -43.58
CA GLU A 374 -2.59 -21.94 -44.98
C GLU A 374 -1.21 -22.60 -45.04
N GLU A 375 -1.26 -23.93 -44.95
CA GLU A 375 -0.16 -24.81 -45.30
C GLU A 375 -0.05 -24.87 -46.84
N SER A 376 1.08 -24.36 -47.33
CA SER A 376 1.79 -24.76 -48.56
C SER A 376 1.04 -24.76 -49.90
N ALA A 377 1.48 -23.86 -50.78
CA ALA A 377 1.75 -24.18 -52.19
C ALA A 377 3.24 -24.00 -52.46
#